data_AF-A0A816U9X8-F1
#
_entry.id   AF-A0A816U9X8-F1
#
_cell.length_a   1.000
_cell.length_b   1.000
_cell.length_c   1.000
_cell.angle_alpha   90.00
_cell.angle_beta   90.00
_cell.angle_gamma   90.00
#
_symmetry.space_group_name_H-M   'P 1'
#
loop_
_entity.id
_entity.type
_entity.pdbx_description
1 polymer ?
#
loop_
_entity_poly.entity_id
_entity_poly.type
_entity_poly.pdbx_seq_one_letter_code
_entity_poly.pdbx_strand_id
1 'polypeptide(L)'
;SSPFYGNTRDIYCEHSTIQFNPRSDIMNKYKAHYGHVQKLTILAYAEDEHAQAILVHSAGSNDSHSSTNQYPHVTISVSNVEPYTPVYSNDLWKRFVDDRIVEIKMDEYDKPRSIAINDHMSEWHGKLNSNEKYAETQAYVKIINEVIDLNGIICVNNLWKNEKCGKN
;
A
#
# COMPACT_ATOMS: atom_id res chain seq x y z
N SER A 1 10.82 -16.11 0.30
CA SER A 1 9.63 -16.66 -0.39
C SER A 1 8.45 -16.48 0.55
N SER A 2 7.26 -16.11 0.03
CA SER A 2 6.06 -15.89 0.88
C SER A 2 5.76 -17.14 1.73
N PRO A 3 5.45 -17.01 3.03
CA PRO A 3 5.06 -18.15 3.86
C PRO A 3 3.63 -18.64 3.59
N PHE A 4 2.83 -17.93 2.78
CA PHE A 4 1.41 -18.24 2.51
C PHE A 4 1.16 -18.81 1.11
N TYR A 5 2.16 -19.50 0.54
CA TYR A 5 2.02 -20.21 -0.74
C TYR A 5 0.86 -21.23 -0.67
N GLY A 6 -0.26 -20.94 -1.34
CA GLY A 6 -1.42 -21.83 -1.43
C GLY A 6 -2.78 -21.17 -1.16
N ASN A 7 -2.83 -19.96 -0.61
CA ASN A 7 -4.11 -19.27 -0.41
C ASN A 7 -4.67 -18.75 -1.74
N THR A 8 -5.95 -19.03 -2.01
CA THR A 8 -6.69 -18.41 -3.12
C THR A 8 -6.95 -16.95 -2.80
N ARG A 9 -6.36 -16.03 -3.55
CA ARG A 9 -6.54 -14.58 -3.40
C ARG A 9 -6.88 -13.95 -4.74
N ASP A 10 -7.72 -12.94 -4.71
CA ASP A 10 -7.91 -12.08 -5.87
C ASP A 10 -6.68 -11.17 -5.97
N ILE A 11 -6.02 -11.20 -7.13
CA ILE A 11 -4.87 -10.34 -7.41
C ILE A 11 -5.42 -9.00 -7.90
N TYR A 12 -5.08 -7.94 -7.18
CA TYR A 12 -5.37 -6.57 -7.55
C TYR A 12 -4.09 -5.97 -8.13
N CYS A 13 -4.13 -5.57 -9.39
CA CYS A 13 -2.97 -4.98 -10.06
C CYS A 13 -3.00 -3.44 -10.05
N GLU A 14 -1.88 -2.89 -9.59
CA GLU A 14 -1.10 -1.76 -10.16
C GLU A 14 -1.34 -0.32 -9.71
N HIS A 15 -2.18 -0.03 -8.71
CA HIS A 15 -2.37 1.36 -8.28
C HIS A 15 -2.08 1.60 -6.80
N SER A 16 -1.47 2.75 -6.52
CA SER A 16 -1.49 3.36 -5.19
C SER A 16 -2.58 4.44 -5.18
N THR A 17 -3.46 4.38 -4.20
CA THR A 17 -4.53 5.38 -4.08
C THR A 17 -3.96 6.71 -3.58
N ILE A 18 -4.07 7.75 -4.40
CA ILE A 18 -3.72 9.12 -3.99
C ILE A 18 -4.84 9.74 -3.16
N GLN A 19 -6.09 9.61 -3.61
CA GLN A 19 -7.27 10.04 -2.85
C GLN A 19 -8.51 9.27 -3.30
N PHE A 20 -9.30 8.79 -2.34
CA PHE A 20 -10.59 8.15 -2.61
C PHE A 20 -11.69 9.21 -2.76
N ASN A 21 -12.46 9.13 -3.85
CA ASN A 21 -13.55 10.08 -4.18
C ASN A 21 -13.17 11.57 -4.03
N PRO A 22 -12.14 12.06 -4.77
CA PRO A 22 -11.76 13.47 -4.70
C PRO A 22 -12.88 14.38 -5.23
N ARG A 23 -13.02 15.55 -4.61
CA ARG A 23 -13.88 16.62 -5.12
C ARG A 23 -13.32 17.20 -6.42
N SER A 24 -14.18 17.81 -7.24
CA SER A 24 -13.82 18.37 -8.56
C SER A 24 -12.78 19.49 -8.51
N ASP A 25 -12.73 20.27 -7.44
CA ASP A 25 -11.72 21.30 -7.19
C ASP A 25 -10.34 20.70 -6.88
N ILE A 26 -10.30 19.57 -6.16
CA ILE A 26 -9.07 18.85 -5.85
C ILE A 26 -8.52 18.11 -7.08
N MET A 27 -9.42 17.60 -7.93
CA MET A 27 -9.07 17.01 -9.22
C MET A 27 -8.18 17.92 -10.09
N ASN A 28 -8.44 19.24 -10.08
CA ASN A 28 -7.62 20.19 -10.82
C ASN A 28 -6.18 20.28 -10.31
N LYS A 29 -5.93 20.01 -9.02
CA LYS A 29 -4.59 19.97 -8.46
C LYS A 29 -3.80 18.77 -8.95
N TYR A 30 -4.47 17.64 -9.18
CA TYR A 30 -3.83 16.42 -9.70
C TYR A 30 -3.62 16.45 -11.22
N LYS A 31 -4.32 17.32 -11.96
CA LYS A 31 -4.23 17.39 -13.43
C LYS A 31 -2.80 17.53 -13.97
N ALA A 32 -1.94 18.26 -13.27
CA ALA A 32 -0.56 18.46 -13.66
C ALA A 32 0.29 17.17 -13.64
N HIS A 33 -0.25 16.07 -13.10
CA HIS A 33 0.43 14.79 -12.92
C HIS A 33 -0.17 13.70 -13.80
N TYR A 34 -1.15 14.03 -14.63
CA TYR A 34 -1.83 13.07 -15.50
C TYR A 34 -0.93 12.69 -16.67
N GLY A 35 -0.66 11.40 -16.85
CA GLY A 35 0.18 10.89 -17.93
C GLY A 35 1.68 11.13 -17.74
N HIS A 36 2.10 11.53 -16.54
CA HIS A 36 3.51 11.71 -16.19
C HIS A 36 4.03 10.54 -15.37
N VAL A 37 5.28 10.16 -15.59
CA VAL A 37 5.97 9.14 -14.78
C VAL A 37 6.08 9.64 -13.34
N GLN A 38 5.84 8.76 -12.39
CA GLN A 38 5.95 9.05 -10.96
C GLN A 38 6.96 8.10 -10.34
N LYS A 39 7.91 8.65 -9.59
CA LYS A 39 8.93 7.85 -8.90
C LYS A 39 8.43 7.51 -7.52
N LEU A 40 8.40 6.23 -7.18
CA LEU A 40 8.08 5.79 -5.82
C LEU A 40 9.24 5.00 -5.23
N THR A 41 9.51 5.19 -3.95
CA THR A 41 10.34 4.29 -3.16
C THR A 41 9.44 3.22 -2.55
N ILE A 42 9.74 1.95 -2.83
CA ILE A 42 9.21 0.83 -2.06
C ILE A 42 9.95 0.76 -0.73
N LEU A 43 9.21 0.94 0.36
CA LEU A 43 9.76 0.89 1.70
C LEU A 43 9.76 -0.55 2.25
N ALA A 44 8.62 -1.22 2.18
CA ALA A 44 8.44 -2.56 2.73
C ALA A 44 7.36 -3.35 2.00
N TYR A 45 7.43 -4.66 2.12
CA TYR A 45 6.37 -5.60 1.76
C TYR A 45 5.75 -6.18 3.03
N ALA A 46 4.43 -6.23 3.09
CA ALA A 46 3.68 -6.87 4.17
C ALA A 46 2.68 -7.87 3.59
N GLU A 47 2.48 -8.95 4.34
CA GLU A 47 1.56 -10.01 4.01
C GLU A 47 1.01 -10.65 5.28
N ASP A 48 -0.28 -10.92 5.31
CA ASP A 48 -0.87 -11.84 6.27
C ASP A 48 -1.64 -12.95 5.54
N GLU A 49 -2.46 -13.73 6.25
CA GLU A 49 -3.25 -14.79 5.62
C GLU A 49 -4.25 -14.24 4.59
N HIS A 50 -4.67 -12.98 4.74
CA HIS A 50 -5.78 -12.36 4.04
C HIS A 50 -5.38 -11.30 3.01
N ALA A 51 -4.19 -10.72 3.05
CA ALA A 51 -3.79 -9.67 2.14
C ALA A 51 -2.28 -9.57 1.93
N GLN A 52 -1.91 -8.98 0.80
CA GLN A 52 -0.55 -8.58 0.46
C GLN A 52 -0.54 -7.12 0.06
N ALA A 53 0.39 -6.34 0.60
CA ALA A 53 0.55 -4.94 0.27
C ALA A 53 2.02 -4.50 0.30
N ILE A 54 2.34 -3.50 -0.52
CA ILE A 54 3.65 -2.83 -0.52
C ILE A 54 3.47 -1.42 0.00
N LEU A 55 4.27 -1.01 0.99
CA LEU A 55 4.32 0.37 1.47
C LEU A 55 5.20 1.19 0.54
N VAL A 56 4.69 2.33 0.09
CA VAL A 56 5.38 3.20 -0.87
C VAL A 56 5.48 4.64 -0.37
N HIS A 57 6.47 5.36 -0.89
CA HIS A 57 6.68 6.78 -0.65
C HIS A 57 6.99 7.48 -1.97
N SER A 58 6.42 8.65 -2.23
CA SER A 58 6.73 9.43 -3.42
C SER A 58 8.18 9.95 -3.36
N ALA A 59 8.97 9.70 -4.40
CA ALA A 59 10.39 10.05 -4.45
C ALA A 59 10.62 11.31 -5.31
N GLY A 60 10.65 12.50 -4.70
CA GLY A 60 11.06 13.72 -5.40
C GLY A 60 10.56 15.03 -4.79
N SER A 61 11.35 16.10 -4.90
CA SER A 61 11.02 17.45 -4.39
C SER A 61 9.94 18.18 -5.18
N ASN A 62 9.63 17.71 -6.40
CA ASN A 62 8.63 18.32 -7.29
C ASN A 62 7.31 17.51 -7.33
N ASP A 63 7.30 16.31 -6.75
CA ASP A 63 6.12 15.45 -6.70
C ASP A 63 5.38 15.67 -5.36
N SER A 64 4.83 16.87 -5.19
CA SER A 64 4.06 17.28 -4.01
C SER A 64 2.69 16.58 -3.86
N HIS A 65 2.51 15.41 -4.47
CA HIS A 65 1.28 14.62 -4.39
C HIS A 65 1.43 13.63 -3.25
N SER A 66 1.33 14.15 -2.03
CA SER A 66 1.12 13.30 -0.88
C SER A 66 -0.26 12.65 -1.03
N SER A 67 -0.30 11.32 -1.13
CA SER A 67 -1.55 10.58 -0.95
C SER A 67 -2.25 11.06 0.33
N THR A 68 -3.57 11.13 0.34
CA THR A 68 -4.32 11.41 1.57
C THR A 68 -4.28 10.25 2.55
N ASN A 69 -3.86 9.06 2.10
CA ASN A 69 -3.74 7.89 2.96
C ASN A 69 -2.51 8.05 3.86
N GLN A 70 -2.69 7.75 5.15
CA GLN A 70 -1.59 7.80 6.12
C GLN A 70 -0.48 6.78 5.78
N TYR A 71 -0.85 5.63 5.22
CA TYR A 71 0.08 4.61 4.75
C TYR A 71 -0.11 4.43 3.25
N PRO A 72 0.50 5.26 2.39
CA PRO A 72 0.43 5.06 0.94
C PRO A 72 0.98 3.68 0.59
N HIS A 73 0.17 2.89 -0.09
CA HIS A 73 0.49 1.50 -0.40
C HIS A 73 -0.05 1.09 -1.75
N VAL A 74 0.41 -0.05 -2.24
CA VAL A 74 -0.16 -0.80 -3.35
C VAL A 74 -0.67 -2.12 -2.79
N THR A 75 -1.97 -2.38 -2.91
CA THR A 75 -2.55 -3.69 -2.60
C THR A 75 -2.21 -4.64 -3.75
N ILE A 76 -1.58 -5.78 -3.44
CA ILE A 76 -1.25 -6.82 -4.42
C ILE A 76 -2.38 -7.83 -4.51
N SER A 77 -2.88 -8.27 -3.36
CA SER A 77 -3.95 -9.27 -3.32
C SER A 77 -4.71 -9.19 -2.01
N VAL A 78 -5.97 -9.63 -2.04
CA VAL A 78 -6.76 -9.89 -0.83
C VAL A 78 -7.54 -11.21 -0.97
N SER A 79 -7.81 -11.86 0.15
CA SER A 79 -8.67 -13.05 0.22
C SER A 79 -10.12 -12.67 -0.07
N ASN A 80 -10.90 -13.63 -0.53
CA ASN A 80 -12.34 -13.50 -0.76
C ASN A 80 -13.20 -13.68 0.51
N VAL A 81 -12.61 -13.44 1.68
CA VAL A 81 -13.24 -13.64 2.99
C VAL A 81 -13.61 -12.28 3.57
N GLU A 82 -14.86 -12.09 3.97
CA GLU A 82 -15.27 -10.88 4.69
C GLU A 82 -14.62 -10.85 6.09
N PRO A 83 -14.21 -9.67 6.61
CA PRO A 83 -14.36 -8.33 6.05
C PRO A 83 -13.15 -7.84 5.22
N TYR A 84 -12.32 -8.76 4.71
CA TYR A 84 -11.06 -8.43 4.05
C TYR A 84 -11.29 -8.00 2.60
N THR A 85 -11.25 -6.69 2.38
CA THR A 85 -11.35 -6.03 1.06
C THR A 85 -10.04 -5.28 0.77
N PRO A 86 -9.79 -4.74 -0.44
CA PRO A 86 -8.56 -3.96 -0.70
C PRO A 86 -8.33 -2.80 0.29
N VAL A 87 -9.39 -2.25 0.88
CA VAL A 87 -9.31 -1.23 1.93
C VAL A 87 -8.52 -1.72 3.15
N TYR A 88 -8.55 -3.03 3.43
CA TYR A 88 -7.83 -3.67 4.53
C TYR A 88 -6.32 -3.44 4.46
N SER A 89 -5.72 -3.21 3.29
CA SER A 89 -4.29 -2.92 3.22
C SER A 89 -3.88 -1.66 4.01
N ASN A 90 -4.79 -0.69 4.23
CA ASN A 90 -4.56 0.40 5.17
C ASN A 90 -4.43 -0.10 6.61
N ASP A 91 -5.36 -0.97 7.01
CA ASP A 91 -5.43 -1.52 8.36
C ASP A 91 -4.29 -2.50 8.63
N LEU A 92 -3.83 -3.24 7.61
CA LEU A 92 -2.66 -4.13 7.72
C LEU A 92 -1.42 -3.35 8.19
N TRP A 93 -1.08 -2.25 7.51
CA TRP A 93 0.05 -1.39 7.92
C TRP A 93 -0.16 -0.76 9.28
N LYS A 94 -1.38 -0.31 9.56
CA LYS A 94 -1.74 0.23 10.87
C LYS A 94 -1.52 -0.80 11.99
N ARG A 95 -1.90 -2.06 11.78
CA ARG A 95 -1.72 -3.16 12.76
C ARG A 95 -0.25 -3.41 13.05
N PHE A 96 0.62 -3.46 12.03
CA PHE A 96 2.07 -3.60 12.26
C PHE A 96 2.65 -2.48 13.14
N VAL A 97 2.16 -1.25 12.99
CA VAL A 97 2.57 -0.10 13.80
C VAL A 97 1.98 -0.18 15.21
N ASP A 98 0.67 -0.43 15.33
CA ASP A 98 -0.04 -0.49 16.62
C ASP A 98 0.48 -1.63 17.50
N ASP A 99 0.80 -2.79 16.91
CA ASP A 99 1.41 -3.94 17.58
C ASP A 99 2.90 -3.75 17.88
N ARG A 100 3.48 -2.58 17.52
CA ARG A 100 4.89 -2.24 17.71
C ARG A 100 5.82 -3.28 17.09
N ILE A 101 5.48 -3.76 15.90
CA ILE A 101 6.36 -4.63 15.11
C ILE A 101 7.25 -3.77 14.22
N VAL A 102 6.71 -2.67 13.70
CA VAL A 102 7.47 -1.72 12.87
C VAL A 102 7.44 -0.31 13.46
N GLU A 103 8.52 0.42 13.25
CA GLU A 103 8.64 1.85 13.49
C GLU A 103 8.68 2.57 12.14
N ILE A 104 7.86 3.62 11.98
CA ILE A 104 7.81 4.44 10.79
C ILE A 104 8.24 5.87 11.13
N LYS A 105 9.22 6.39 10.39
CA LYS A 105 9.56 7.82 10.42
C LYS A 105 8.78 8.52 9.32
N MET A 106 8.05 9.55 9.71
CA MET A 106 7.23 10.35 8.79
C MET A 106 8.04 11.47 8.13
N ASP A 107 7.59 11.92 6.97
CA ASP A 107 8.01 13.17 6.33
C ASP A 107 7.24 14.39 6.87
N GLU A 108 7.44 15.55 6.25
CA GLU A 108 6.76 16.81 6.60
C GLU A 108 5.25 16.82 6.28
N TYR A 109 4.74 15.82 5.56
CA TYR A 109 3.33 15.67 5.18
C TYR A 109 2.65 14.49 5.91
N ASP A 110 3.23 14.01 7.02
CA ASP A 110 2.77 12.85 7.78
C ASP A 110 2.65 11.58 6.92
N LYS A 111 3.64 11.33 6.04
CA LYS A 111 3.73 10.11 5.23
C LYS A 111 4.98 9.30 5.56
N PRO A 112 4.94 7.96 5.46
CA PRO A 112 6.10 7.11 5.71
C PRO A 112 7.24 7.51 4.79
N ARG A 113 8.36 7.94 5.36
CA ARG A 113 9.61 8.22 4.65
C ARG A 113 10.60 7.07 4.78
N SER A 114 10.59 6.41 5.93
CA SER A 114 11.37 5.21 6.19
C SER A 114 10.66 4.32 7.20
N ILE A 115 10.93 3.03 7.13
CA ILE A 115 10.37 2.00 8.00
C ILE A 115 11.49 1.09 8.49
N ALA A 116 11.39 0.64 9.74
CA ALA A 116 12.26 -0.36 10.35
C ALA A 116 11.41 -1.37 11.15
N ILE A 117 11.91 -2.59 11.28
CA ILE A 117 11.34 -3.59 12.19
C ILE A 117 11.98 -3.37 13.57
N ASN A 118 11.16 -3.37 14.62
CA ASN A 118 11.64 -3.30 16.00
C ASN A 118 12.49 -4.55 16.26
N ASP A 119 13.71 -4.38 16.77
CA ASP A 119 14.82 -5.36 16.81
C ASP A 119 15.77 -5.35 15.60
N HIS A 120 15.65 -4.36 14.71
CA HIS A 120 16.60 -4.10 13.60
C HIS A 120 16.77 -5.26 12.60
N MET A 121 15.76 -6.12 12.49
CA MET A 121 15.73 -7.20 11.49
C MET A 121 15.33 -6.66 10.11
N SER A 122 15.72 -7.36 9.04
CA SER A 122 15.26 -7.06 7.67
C SER A 122 13.91 -7.68 7.35
N GLU A 123 13.51 -8.70 8.11
CA GLU A 123 12.21 -9.38 7.99
C GLU A 123 11.71 -9.86 9.35
N TRP A 124 10.40 -9.97 9.48
CA TRP A 124 9.71 -10.46 10.67
C TRP A 124 8.58 -11.39 10.26
N HIS A 125 8.37 -12.44 11.05
CA HIS A 125 7.28 -13.39 10.90
C HIS A 125 6.70 -13.69 12.29
N GLY A 126 5.38 -13.59 12.41
CA GLY A 126 4.69 -13.79 13.68
C GLY A 126 3.19 -13.57 13.52
N LYS A 127 2.53 -13.13 14.60
CA LYS A 127 1.08 -12.89 14.59
C LYS A 127 0.77 -11.42 14.83
N LEU A 128 -0.21 -10.90 14.08
CA LEU A 128 -0.86 -9.63 14.38
C LEU A 128 -2.02 -9.86 15.35
N ASN A 129 -2.14 -9.03 16.37
CA ASN A 129 -3.20 -9.13 17.38
C ASN A 129 -4.58 -8.85 16.75
N SER A 130 -5.63 -9.48 17.28
CA SER A 130 -7.01 -9.17 16.89
C SER A 130 -7.41 -7.74 17.30
N ASN A 131 -8.34 -7.14 16.57
CA ASN A 131 -9.03 -5.91 16.97
C ASN A 131 -10.54 -6.04 16.76
N GLU A 132 -11.29 -4.95 16.89
CA GLU A 132 -12.76 -4.95 16.75
C GLU A 132 -13.26 -5.44 15.38
N LYS A 133 -12.42 -5.34 14.33
CA LYS A 133 -12.80 -5.64 12.94
C LYS A 133 -12.14 -6.89 12.37
N TYR A 134 -10.92 -7.22 12.81
CA TYR A 134 -10.10 -8.27 12.22
C TYR A 134 -9.60 -9.25 13.27
N ALA A 135 -9.60 -10.53 12.92
CA ALA A 135 -9.10 -11.59 13.78
C ALA A 135 -7.56 -11.54 13.89
N GLU A 136 -7.04 -12.24 14.90
CA GLU A 136 -5.62 -12.58 14.95
C GLU A 136 -5.24 -13.37 13.69
N THR A 137 -4.08 -13.06 13.11
CA THR A 137 -3.63 -13.70 11.86
C THR A 137 -2.12 -13.83 11.85
N GLN A 138 -1.62 -14.89 11.18
CA GLN A 138 -0.19 -15.00 10.88
C GLN A 138 0.19 -13.93 9.86
N ALA A 139 1.34 -13.30 10.07
CA ALA A 139 1.78 -12.17 9.29
C ALA A 139 3.30 -12.14 9.11
N TYR A 140 3.71 -11.54 8.01
CA TYR A 140 5.08 -11.38 7.56
C TYR A 140 5.30 -9.94 7.10
N VAL A 141 6.44 -9.36 7.44
CA VAL A 141 6.87 -8.06 6.91
C VAL A 141 8.35 -8.11 6.56
N LYS A 142 8.72 -7.47 5.45
CA LYS A 142 10.09 -7.37 4.97
C LYS A 142 10.41 -5.94 4.53
N ILE A 143 11.54 -5.42 5.00
CA ILE A 143 12.08 -4.13 4.56
C ILE A 143 12.77 -4.32 3.21
N ILE A 144 12.46 -3.45 2.25
CA ILE A 144 12.98 -3.50 0.87
C ILE A 144 13.87 -2.28 0.61
N ASN A 145 13.36 -1.07 0.85
CA ASN A 145 14.05 0.21 0.58
C ASN A 145 14.66 0.30 -0.82
N GLU A 146 13.86 0.03 -1.85
CA GLU A 146 14.25 0.14 -3.26
C GLU A 146 13.47 1.24 -3.95
N VAL A 147 14.14 2.02 -4.80
CA VAL A 147 13.46 3.01 -5.66
C VAL A 147 13.01 2.33 -6.94
N ILE A 148 11.73 2.45 -7.26
CA ILE A 148 11.17 1.98 -8.52
C ILE A 148 10.55 3.15 -9.28
N ASP A 149 10.66 3.09 -10.60
CA ASP A 149 9.93 4.00 -11.48
C ASP A 149 8.56 3.37 -11.75
N LEU A 150 7.48 4.04 -11.30
CA LEU A 150 6.13 3.64 -11.66
C LEU A 150 5.64 4.51 -12.82
N ASN A 151 5.42 3.84 -13.95
CA ASN A 151 4.76 4.43 -15.10
C ASN A 151 3.25 4.37 -14.86
N GLY A 152 2.72 5.37 -14.15
CA GLY A 152 1.30 5.44 -13.80
C GLY A 152 0.54 6.49 -14.61
N ILE A 153 -0.73 6.22 -14.91
CA ILE A 153 -1.70 7.22 -15.32
C ILE A 153 -2.60 7.45 -14.09
N ILE A 154 -2.78 8.70 -13.65
CA ILE A 154 -3.80 8.99 -12.63
C ILE A 154 -5.17 8.83 -13.29
N CYS A 155 -5.85 7.75 -12.95
CA CYS A 155 -7.17 7.43 -13.47
C CYS A 155 -8.26 8.01 -12.57
N VAL A 156 -9.27 8.64 -13.17
CA VAL A 156 -10.53 8.93 -12.48
C VAL A 156 -11.48 7.75 -12.60
N ASN A 157 -12.36 7.59 -11.61
CA ASN A 157 -13.29 6.46 -11.49
C ASN A 157 -14.16 6.23 -12.74
N ASN A 158 -14.43 7.27 -13.54
CA ASN A 158 -15.16 7.18 -14.80
C ASN A 158 -14.29 6.73 -16.00
N LEU A 159 -12.96 6.78 -15.90
CA LEU A 159 -12.01 6.24 -16.88
C LEU A 159 -11.62 4.78 -16.57
N TRP A 160 -11.87 4.30 -15.35
CA TRP A 160 -11.57 2.92 -14.93
C TRP A 160 -12.55 1.89 -15.49
N LYS A 161 -13.76 2.32 -15.89
CA LYS A 161 -14.68 1.47 -16.64
C LYS A 161 -14.26 1.43 -18.11
N ASN A 162 -13.23 0.63 -18.45
CA ASN A 162 -13.14 -0.13 -19.71
C ASN A 162 -11.75 -0.79 -19.92
N GLU A 163 -11.77 -2.13 -19.97
CA GLU A 163 -11.07 -2.97 -20.97
C GLU A 163 -9.58 -3.36 -20.88
N LYS A 164 -8.80 -3.11 -19.81
CA LYS A 164 -7.35 -3.50 -19.82
C LYS A 164 -6.76 -4.22 -18.60
N CYS A 165 -7.54 -5.07 -17.93
CA CYS A 165 -6.98 -6.10 -17.04
C CYS A 165 -7.27 -7.53 -17.54
N GLY A 166 -7.49 -7.68 -18.85
CA GLY A 166 -7.44 -8.97 -19.53
C GLY A 166 -5.99 -9.28 -19.89
N LYS A 167 -5.51 -10.44 -19.42
CA LYS A 167 -4.20 -11.01 -19.73
C LYS A 167 -3.84 -10.86 -21.22
N ASN A 168 -2.65 -10.34 -21.51
CA ASN A 168 -1.87 -10.78 -22.67
C ASN A 168 -0.85 -11.79 -22.18
#